data_AF-A0A136LXB3-F1
#
_entry.id   AF-A0A136LXB3-F1
#
_cell.length_a   1.000
_cell.length_b   1.000
_cell.length_c   1.000
_cell.angle_alpha   90.00
_cell.angle_beta   90.00
_cell.angle_gamma   90.00
#
_symmetry.space_group_name_H-M   'P 1'
#
loop_
_entity.id
_entity.type
_entity.pdbx_description
1 polymer ?
#
loop_
_entity_poly.entity_id
_entity_poly.type
_entity_poly.pdbx_seq_one_letter_code
_entity_poly.pdbx_strand_id
1 'polypeptide(L)'
;MVIHKTFSDFVLYLYIHIAYADGRLHADEERVILEKMNRHFPIEGDHKARYDQRVKEYENINKPLHHEIIKASFLHFDHIKFSQRYKIYADMYDIIHADGKVDESETRAVNELKEIIDLLAQ
;
A
#
# COMPACT_ATOMS: atom_id res chain seq x y z
N MET A 1 -11.90 -1.54 11.17
CA MET A 1 -11.13 -0.70 12.12
C MET A 1 -10.21 0.22 11.32
N VAL A 2 -10.12 1.52 11.64
CA VAL A 2 -9.18 2.45 10.97
C VAL A 2 -7.98 2.64 11.88
N ILE A 3 -6.78 2.30 11.40
CA ILE A 3 -5.52 2.46 12.15
C ILE A 3 -4.65 3.59 11.61
N HIS A 4 -4.96 4.10 10.41
CA HIS A 4 -4.17 5.11 9.72
C HIS A 4 -4.62 6.51 10.12
N LYS A 5 -3.72 7.29 10.71
CA LYS A 5 -3.99 8.67 11.13
C LYS A 5 -3.92 9.67 9.98
N THR A 6 -3.11 9.37 8.97
CA THR A 6 -2.90 10.21 7.79
C THR A 6 -3.08 9.42 6.51
N PHE A 7 -3.33 10.11 5.40
CA PHE A 7 -3.44 9.46 4.10
C PHE A 7 -2.12 8.81 3.68
N SER A 8 -0.99 9.46 3.96
CA SER A 8 0.34 8.89 3.72
C SER A 8 0.57 7.58 4.48
N ASP A 9 0.13 7.51 5.74
CA ASP A 9 0.21 6.26 6.51
C ASP A 9 -0.58 5.15 5.83
N PHE A 10 -1.74 5.47 5.28
CA PHE A 10 -2.54 4.51 4.55
C PHE A 10 -1.88 4.07 3.23
N VAL A 11 -1.30 5.01 2.47
CA VAL A 11 -0.56 4.70 1.24
C VAL A 11 0.63 3.78 1.52
N LEU A 12 1.43 4.10 2.54
CA LEU A 12 2.56 3.27 2.96
C LEU A 12 2.10 1.85 3.34
N TYR A 13 0.98 1.74 4.05
CA TYR A 13 0.42 0.45 4.42
C TYR A 13 -0.03 -0.36 3.20
N LEU A 14 -0.66 0.28 2.22
CA LEU A 14 -1.06 -0.38 0.96
C LEU A 14 0.17 -0.89 0.20
N TYR A 15 1.22 -0.09 0.13
CA TYR A 15 2.48 -0.45 -0.51
C TYR A 15 3.18 -1.64 0.17
N ILE A 16 3.17 -1.69 1.50
CA ILE A 16 3.65 -2.87 2.23
C ILE A 16 2.75 -4.08 1.97
N HIS A 17 1.43 -3.90 1.95
CA HIS A 17 0.48 -4.99 1.77
C HIS A 17 0.66 -5.72 0.43
N ILE A 18 0.88 -4.98 -0.66
CA ILE A 18 1.12 -5.57 -1.98
C ILE A 18 2.48 -6.23 -2.11
N ALA A 19 3.53 -5.64 -1.52
CA ALA A 19 4.87 -6.17 -1.61
C ALA A 19 4.97 -7.45 -0.77
N TYR A 20 4.18 -7.55 0.31
CA TYR A 20 4.05 -8.76 1.10
C TYR A 20 3.10 -9.81 0.49
N ALA A 21 2.57 -9.62 -0.72
CA ALA A 21 1.54 -10.51 -1.28
C ALA A 21 2.05 -11.95 -1.49
N ASP A 22 3.32 -12.11 -1.84
CA ASP A 22 3.99 -13.41 -1.98
C ASP A 22 4.43 -14.03 -0.63
N GLY A 23 4.24 -13.28 0.48
CA GLY A 23 4.63 -13.65 1.84
C GLY A 23 6.06 -13.27 2.23
N ARG A 24 6.78 -12.51 1.41
CA ARG A 24 8.11 -11.95 1.70
C ARG A 24 8.16 -10.49 1.28
N LEU A 25 9.20 -9.77 1.70
CA LEU A 25 9.49 -8.42 1.20
C LEU A 25 10.85 -8.45 0.56
N HIS A 26 10.93 -8.06 -0.71
CA HIS A 26 12.18 -7.97 -1.44
C HIS A 26 12.80 -6.58 -1.27
N ALA A 27 14.13 -6.52 -1.28
CA ALA A 27 14.86 -5.25 -1.10
C ALA A 27 14.58 -4.25 -2.24
N ASP A 28 14.30 -4.74 -3.45
CA ASP A 28 13.95 -3.90 -4.59
C ASP A 28 12.57 -3.26 -4.44
N GLU A 29 11.59 -3.98 -3.91
CA GLU A 29 10.27 -3.44 -3.59
C GLU A 29 10.37 -2.37 -2.51
N GLU A 30 11.11 -2.64 -1.43
CA GLU A 30 11.38 -1.65 -0.39
C GLU A 30 11.94 -0.36 -1.00
N ARG A 31 12.95 -0.48 -1.87
CA ARG A 31 13.57 0.67 -2.53
C ARG A 31 12.55 1.49 -3.33
N VAL A 32 11.70 0.82 -4.12
CA VAL A 32 10.65 1.47 -4.91
C VAL A 32 9.62 2.12 -4.00
N ILE A 33 9.17 1.45 -2.95
CA ILE A 33 8.23 1.99 -1.95
C ILE A 33 8.78 3.29 -1.36
N LEU A 34 10.02 3.28 -0.89
CA LEU A 34 10.66 4.47 -0.31
C LEU A 34 10.80 5.60 -1.34
N GLU A 35 11.16 5.30 -2.58
CA GLU A 35 11.23 6.29 -3.66
C GLU A 35 9.86 6.95 -3.90
N LYS A 36 8.79 6.16 -3.98
CA LYS A 36 7.43 6.65 -4.16
C LYS A 36 6.96 7.48 -2.97
N MET A 37 7.25 7.05 -1.74
CA MET A 37 6.90 7.80 -0.53
C MET A 37 7.61 9.15 -0.47
N ASN A 38 8.91 9.20 -0.76
CA ASN A 38 9.67 10.45 -0.83
C ASN A 38 9.12 11.38 -1.93
N ARG A 39 8.66 10.83 -3.06
CA ARG A 39 8.10 11.62 -4.16
C ARG A 39 6.74 12.23 -3.84
N HIS A 40 5.86 11.45 -3.20
CA HIS A 40 4.49 11.89 -2.92
C HIS A 40 4.38 12.69 -1.62
N PHE A 41 5.22 12.40 -0.64
CA PHE A 41 5.15 12.95 0.70
C PHE A 41 6.50 13.51 1.22
N PRO A 42 7.21 14.35 0.45
CA PRO A 42 8.61 14.74 0.74
C PRO A 42 8.85 15.48 2.06
N ILE A 43 7.79 15.94 2.73
CA ILE A 43 7.87 16.79 3.93
C ILE A 43 7.67 15.96 5.22
N GLU A 44 7.34 14.67 5.12
CA GLU A 44 6.90 13.88 6.28
C GLU A 44 8.03 13.18 7.08
N GLY A 45 9.25 13.69 6.97
CA GLY A 45 10.41 13.23 7.74
C GLY A 45 11.02 11.93 7.19
N ASP A 46 11.56 11.10 8.09
CA ASP A 46 12.28 9.88 7.71
C ASP A 46 11.31 8.76 7.30
N HIS A 47 11.14 8.60 5.98
CA HIS A 47 10.30 7.55 5.40
C HIS A 47 10.81 6.13 5.66
N LYS A 48 12.13 5.93 5.83
CA LYS A 48 12.70 4.61 6.10
C LYS A 48 12.36 4.17 7.51
N ALA A 49 12.54 5.05 8.50
CA ALA A 49 12.14 4.76 9.88
C ALA A 49 10.66 4.43 10.01
N ARG A 50 9.79 5.16 9.28
CA ARG A 50 8.34 4.90 9.24
C ARG A 50 8.00 3.58 8.55
N TYR A 51 8.67 3.27 7.43
CA TYR A 51 8.52 1.99 6.75
C TYR A 51 8.87 0.83 7.69
N ASP A 52 10.03 0.87 8.34
CA ASP A 52 10.49 -0.19 9.25
C ASP A 52 9.54 -0.43 10.42
N GLN A 53 9.00 0.65 10.98
CA GLN A 53 7.97 0.56 12.01
C GLN A 53 6.69 -0.09 11.46
N ARG A 54 6.24 0.35 10.27
CA ARG A 54 4.98 -0.12 9.70
C ARG A 54 5.05 -1.58 9.24
N VAL A 55 6.19 -2.06 8.75
CA VAL A 55 6.41 -3.48 8.43
C VAL A 55 6.23 -4.33 9.67
N LYS A 56 6.85 -3.95 10.80
CA LYS A 56 6.66 -4.66 12.07
C LYS A 56 5.21 -4.67 12.54
N GLU A 57 4.53 -3.53 12.44
CA GLU A 57 3.09 -3.44 12.77
C GLU A 57 2.26 -4.35 11.86
N TYR A 58 2.59 -4.38 10.57
CA TYR A 58 1.91 -5.19 9.56
C TYR A 58 2.05 -6.68 9.85
N GLU A 59 3.27 -7.18 10.12
CA GLU A 59 3.51 -8.59 10.43
C GLU A 59 2.78 -9.09 11.68
N ASN A 60 2.46 -8.19 12.61
CA ASN A 60 1.72 -8.51 13.84
C ASN A 60 0.19 -8.51 13.66
N ILE A 61 -0.33 -8.10 12.50
CA ILE A 61 -1.76 -8.10 12.21
C ILE A 61 -2.17 -9.44 11.61
N ASN A 62 -3.30 -9.99 12.04
CA ASN A 62 -3.84 -11.23 11.45
C ASN A 62 -4.25 -11.00 9.99
N LYS A 63 -3.89 -11.93 9.09
CA LYS A 63 -4.16 -11.82 7.64
C LYS A 63 -5.58 -11.38 7.27
N PRO A 64 -6.66 -11.94 7.86
CA PRO A 64 -8.03 -11.54 7.53
C PRO A 64 -8.35 -10.07 7.88
N LEU A 65 -7.68 -9.51 8.89
CA LEU A 65 -7.91 -8.13 9.33
C LEU A 65 -7.34 -7.09 8.36
N HIS A 66 -6.33 -7.44 7.55
CA HIS A 66 -5.77 -6.47 6.60
C HIS A 66 -6.82 -5.98 5.61
N HIS A 67 -7.65 -6.90 5.09
CA HIS A 67 -8.70 -6.57 4.13
C HIS A 67 -9.75 -5.63 4.75
N GLU A 68 -10.13 -5.86 6.01
CA GLU A 68 -11.05 -4.98 6.74
C GLU A 68 -10.44 -3.60 7.02
N ILE A 69 -9.16 -3.56 7.38
CA ILE A 69 -8.42 -2.32 7.64
C ILE A 69 -8.34 -1.47 6.37
N ILE A 70 -8.06 -2.11 5.23
CA ILE A 70 -7.95 -1.44 3.92
C ILE A 70 -9.29 -0.83 3.53
N LYS A 71 -10.37 -1.62 3.56
CA LYS A 71 -11.73 -1.13 3.28
C LYS A 71 -12.13 0.03 4.19
N ALA A 72 -11.93 -0.12 5.50
CA ALA A 72 -12.26 0.93 6.45
C ALA A 72 -11.45 2.20 6.23
N SER A 73 -10.17 2.07 5.86
CA SER A 73 -9.29 3.22 5.59
C SER A 73 -9.67 3.93 4.29
N PHE A 74 -10.05 3.21 3.24
CA PHE A 74 -10.57 3.83 2.01
C PHE A 74 -11.82 4.67 2.27
N LEU A 75 -12.75 4.16 3.08
CA LEU A 75 -13.94 4.91 3.49
C LEU A 75 -13.59 6.13 4.34
N HIS A 76 -12.57 6.04 5.19
CA HIS A 76 -12.10 7.17 6.00
C HIS A 76 -11.47 8.28 5.15
N PHE A 77 -10.80 7.90 4.06
CA PHE A 77 -10.16 8.82 3.10
C PHE A 77 -11.01 9.02 1.83
N ASP A 78 -12.34 8.98 1.95
CA ASP A 78 -13.28 9.14 0.83
C ASP A 78 -13.16 10.50 0.10
N HIS A 79 -12.77 11.54 0.83
CA HIS A 79 -12.53 12.89 0.31
C HIS A 79 -11.32 12.99 -0.64
N ILE A 80 -10.49 11.95 -0.75
CA ILE A 80 -9.35 11.91 -1.67
C ILE A 80 -9.84 11.73 -3.11
N LYS A 81 -9.35 12.59 -4.00
CA LYS A 81 -9.75 12.62 -5.41
C LYS A 81 -9.41 11.30 -6.11
N PHE A 82 -10.27 10.88 -7.04
CA PHE A 82 -10.06 9.70 -7.88
C PHE A 82 -8.67 9.66 -8.54
N SER A 83 -8.20 10.81 -9.06
CA SER A 83 -6.87 10.91 -9.70
C SER A 83 -5.70 10.63 -8.76
N GLN A 84 -5.85 10.88 -7.46
CA GLN A 84 -4.83 10.53 -6.46
C GLN A 84 -4.88 9.03 -6.15
N ARG A 85 -6.08 8.44 -6.04
CA ARG A 85 -6.26 6.99 -5.85
C ARG A 85 -5.66 6.18 -7.02
N TYR A 86 -5.91 6.64 -8.25
CA TYR A 86 -5.37 5.97 -9.45
C TYR A 86 -3.85 6.02 -9.53
N LYS A 87 -3.22 7.12 -9.09
CA LYS A 87 -1.75 7.21 -9.00
C LYS A 87 -1.17 6.18 -8.04
N ILE A 88 -1.78 6.04 -6.87
CA ILE A 88 -1.38 5.03 -5.88
C ILE A 88 -1.50 3.63 -6.48
N TYR A 89 -2.59 3.35 -7.21
CA TYR A 89 -2.76 2.08 -7.91
C TYR A 89 -1.66 1.83 -8.97
N ALA A 90 -1.30 2.85 -9.74
CA ALA A 90 -0.19 2.73 -10.69
C ALA A 90 1.14 2.44 -9.97
N ASP A 91 1.40 3.11 -8.84
CA ASP A 91 2.59 2.86 -8.04
C ASP A 91 2.61 1.44 -7.45
N MET A 92 1.45 0.87 -7.12
CA MET A 92 1.35 -0.51 -6.66
C MET A 92 1.85 -1.50 -7.73
N TYR A 93 1.50 -1.25 -8.98
CA TYR A 93 1.97 -2.06 -10.10
C TYR A 93 3.49 -1.95 -10.26
N ASP A 94 4.04 -0.73 -10.15
CA ASP A 94 5.49 -0.50 -10.21
C ASP A 94 6.25 -1.21 -9.08
N ILE A 95 5.65 -1.29 -7.88
CA ILE A 95 6.26 -1.93 -6.70
C ILE A 95 6.40 -3.43 -6.93
N ILE A 96 5.33 -4.14 -7.30
CA ILE A 96 5.38 -5.59 -7.53
C ILE A 96 6.20 -5.98 -8.77
N HIS A 97 6.56 -5.02 -9.64
CA HIS A 97 7.44 -5.25 -10.79
C HIS A 97 8.91 -4.91 -10.50
N ALA A 98 9.23 -4.48 -9.28
CA ALA A 98 10.54 -3.89 -8.96
C ALA A 98 11.71 -4.85 -9.15
N ASP A 99 11.51 -6.15 -8.91
CA ASP A 99 12.52 -7.20 -9.04
C ASP A 99 12.56 -7.82 -10.46
N GLY A 100 11.69 -7.35 -11.37
CA GLY A 100 11.57 -7.83 -12.75
C GLY A 100 10.83 -9.15 -12.91
N LYS A 101 10.25 -9.69 -11.84
CA LYS A 101 9.36 -10.86 -11.86
C LYS A 101 8.04 -10.46 -11.23
N VAL A 102 6.96 -11.08 -11.70
CA VAL A 102 5.64 -10.82 -11.11
C VAL A 102 4.98 -12.17 -10.95
N ASP A 103 4.64 -12.49 -9.73
CA ASP A 103 3.92 -13.71 -9.39
C ASP A 103 2.41 -13.51 -9.58
N GLU A 104 1.69 -14.62 -9.77
CA GLU A 104 0.23 -14.60 -9.86
C GLU A 104 -0.41 -14.06 -8.56
N SER A 105 0.24 -14.29 -7.41
CA SER A 105 -0.21 -13.82 -6.11
C SER A 105 -0.17 -12.29 -5.99
N GLU A 106 0.89 -11.64 -6.45
CA GLU A 106 1.05 -10.18 -6.47
C GLU A 106 0.06 -9.52 -7.43
N THR A 107 -0.07 -10.09 -8.63
CA THR A 107 -1.06 -9.64 -9.62
C THR A 107 -2.47 -9.74 -9.06
N ARG A 108 -2.80 -10.83 -8.36
CA ARG A 108 -4.09 -11.00 -7.69
C ARG A 108 -4.29 -9.94 -6.60
N ALA A 109 -3.31 -9.71 -5.74
CA ALA A 109 -3.42 -8.71 -4.67
C ALA A 109 -3.69 -7.29 -5.21
N VAL A 110 -3.00 -6.89 -6.28
CA VAL A 110 -3.24 -5.60 -6.94
C VAL A 110 -4.64 -5.54 -7.54
N ASN A 111 -5.10 -6.60 -8.22
CA ASN A 111 -6.44 -6.64 -8.79
C ASN A 111 -7.54 -6.60 -7.72
N GLU A 112 -7.38 -7.30 -6.60
CA GLU A 112 -8.32 -7.25 -5.46
C GLU A 112 -8.44 -5.83 -4.89
N LEU A 113 -7.32 -5.11 -4.77
CA LEU A 113 -7.33 -3.71 -4.35
C LEU A 113 -8.03 -2.80 -5.36
N LYS A 114 -7.83 -3.05 -6.66
CA LYS A 114 -8.53 -2.33 -7.72
C LYS A 114 -10.04 -2.47 -7.58
N GLU A 115 -10.52 -3.70 -7.40
CA GLU A 115 -11.95 -3.97 -7.23
C GLU A 115 -12.52 -3.23 -6.02
N ILE A 116 -11.78 -3.20 -4.89
CA ILE A 116 -12.20 -2.44 -3.71
C ILE A 116 -12.30 -0.94 -4.02
N ILE A 117 -11.33 -0.37 -4.75
CA ILE A 117 -11.35 1.06 -5.13
C ILE A 117 -12.51 1.36 -6.07
N ASP A 118 -12.71 0.52 -7.09
CA ASP A 118 -13.74 0.71 -8.11
C ASP A 118 -15.15 0.58 -7.52
N LEU A 119 -15.37 -0.37 -6.60
CA LEU A 119 -16.63 -0.52 -5.86
C LEU A 119 -16.96 0.70 -4.99
N LEU A 120 -15.94 1.35 -4.44
CA LEU A 120 -16.08 2.54 -3.59
C LEU A 120 -16.13 3.86 -4.38
N ALA A 121 -15.95 3.82 -5.70
CA ALA A 121 -15.99 4.98 -6.59
C ALA A 121 -17.35 5.15 -7.31
N GLN A 122 -18.27 4.18 -7.13
CA GLN A 122 -19.67 4.25 -7.58
C GLN A 122 -20.56 4.94 -6.55
#